data_AF-A0A0A0CWN6-F1
#
_entry.id   AF-A0A0A0CWN6-F1
#
_cell.length_a   1.000
_cell.length_b   1.000
_cell.length_c   1.000
_cell.angle_alpha   90.00
_cell.angle_beta   90.00
_cell.angle_gamma   90.00
#
_symmetry.space_group_name_H-M   'P 1'
#
loop_
_entity.id
_entity.type
_entity.pdbx_description
1 polymer ?
#
loop_
_entity_poly.entity_id
_entity_poly.type
_entity_poly.pdbx_seq_one_letter_code
_entity_poly.pdbx_strand_id
1 'polypeptide(L)'
;MAAIDLKSLVGKLNTPCRRALEGAAGLTLSRSQFNVEIEHWLIKLLEDDQSDIVACLRHFELDPGRVSAELNRALDRLKTGNTHPPALSPSLVTLGREAWLLATLEYGEERIRSGHILVALLADETLGHQDVAGPDPLL
;
A
#
# COMPACT_ATOMS: atom_id res chain seq x y z
N MET A 1 16.78 -16.30 -1.29
CA MET A 1 16.75 -14.93 -0.72
C MET A 1 16.14 -15.00 0.66
N ALA A 2 16.73 -14.35 1.67
CA ALA A 2 16.14 -14.34 3.01
C ALA A 2 14.78 -13.64 2.95
N ALA A 3 13.71 -14.32 3.39
CA ALA A 3 12.40 -13.70 3.52
C ALA A 3 12.54 -12.53 4.50
N ILE A 4 12.23 -11.30 4.05
CA ILE A 4 12.12 -10.17 4.98
C ILE A 4 10.95 -10.51 5.89
N ASP A 5 11.22 -10.64 7.18
CA ASP A 5 10.18 -10.80 8.18
C ASP A 5 9.36 -9.52 8.25
N LEU A 6 8.03 -9.66 8.25
CA LEU A 6 7.08 -8.56 8.21
C LEU A 6 7.33 -7.59 9.37
N LYS A 7 7.63 -8.11 10.56
CA LYS A 7 7.95 -7.29 11.73
C LYS A 7 9.12 -6.35 11.46
N SER A 8 10.12 -6.81 10.71
CA SER A 8 11.28 -6.01 10.33
C SER A 8 10.90 -4.90 9.35
N LEU A 9 10.09 -5.22 8.33
CA LEU A 9 9.61 -4.24 7.36
C LEU A 9 8.77 -3.14 8.02
N VAL A 10 7.77 -3.51 8.82
CA VAL A 10 6.96 -2.55 9.58
C VAL A 10 7.87 -1.75 10.50
N GLY A 11 8.90 -2.37 11.10
CA GLY A 11 9.95 -1.73 11.88
C GLY A 11 10.69 -0.59 11.17
N LYS A 12 10.75 -0.57 9.83
CA LYS A 12 11.41 0.49 9.03
C LYS A 12 10.51 1.65 8.64
N LEU A 13 9.18 1.52 8.78
CA LEU A 13 8.26 2.63 8.54
C LEU A 13 8.44 3.75 9.56
N ASN A 14 8.31 5.00 9.09
CA ASN A 14 8.07 6.14 9.98
C ASN A 14 6.70 6.01 10.68
N THR A 15 6.45 6.84 11.69
CA THR A 15 5.22 6.76 12.49
C THR A 15 3.94 6.95 11.68
N PRO A 16 3.82 7.97 10.79
CA PRO A 16 2.63 8.12 9.93
C PRO A 16 2.35 6.90 9.03
N CYS A 17 3.37 6.38 8.34
CA CYS A 17 3.19 5.25 7.42
C CYS A 17 2.81 3.96 8.17
N ARG A 18 3.37 3.75 9.36
CA ARG A 18 2.98 2.63 10.23
C ARG A 18 1.52 2.74 10.67
N ARG A 19 1.09 3.92 11.14
CA ARG A 19 -0.31 4.15 11.53
C ARG A 19 -1.26 3.97 10.35
N ALA A 20 -0.87 4.43 9.17
CA ALA A 20 -1.65 4.20 7.95
C ALA A 20 -1.76 2.71 7.61
N LEU A 21 -0.69 1.92 7.79
CA LEU A 21 -0.71 0.47 7.57
C LEU A 21 -1.61 -0.26 8.58
N GLU A 22 -1.57 0.15 9.84
CA GLU A 22 -2.49 -0.36 10.88
C GLU A 22 -3.94 -0.01 10.54
N GLY A 23 -4.20 1.22 10.10
CA GLY A 23 -5.51 1.66 9.61
C GLY A 23 -5.97 0.88 8.37
N ALA A 24 -5.03 0.48 7.51
CA ALA A 24 -5.32 -0.29 6.30
C ALA A 24 -5.76 -1.71 6.64
N ALA A 25 -5.12 -2.32 7.65
CA ALA A 25 -5.58 -3.60 8.20
C ALA A 25 -6.99 -3.50 8.79
N GLY A 26 -7.28 -2.40 9.52
CA GLY A 26 -8.63 -2.13 10.03
C GLY A 26 -9.68 -1.95 8.92
N LEU A 27 -9.33 -1.21 7.86
CA LEU A 27 -10.19 -1.04 6.68
C LEU A 27 -10.47 -2.38 6.00
N THR A 28 -9.43 -3.18 5.79
CA THR A 28 -9.54 -4.53 5.19
C THR A 28 -10.51 -5.41 5.98
N LEU A 29 -10.39 -5.40 7.31
CA LEU A 29 -11.30 -6.13 8.21
C LEU A 29 -12.75 -5.62 8.08
N SER A 30 -12.95 -4.30 8.06
CA SER A 30 -14.30 -3.71 7.95
C SER A 30 -15.00 -4.04 6.62
N ARG A 31 -14.22 -4.29 5.56
CA ARG A 31 -14.74 -4.72 4.25
C ARG A 31 -14.83 -6.24 4.10
N SER A 32 -14.47 -7.00 5.14
CA SER A 32 -14.38 -8.47 5.12
C SER A 32 -13.54 -9.01 3.97
N GLN A 33 -12.45 -8.31 3.64
CA GLN A 33 -11.53 -8.70 2.56
C GLN A 33 -10.39 -9.57 3.11
N PHE A 34 -9.78 -10.38 2.23
CA PHE A 34 -8.84 -11.43 2.63
C PHE A 34 -7.43 -10.90 2.91
N ASN A 35 -7.00 -9.90 2.15
CA ASN A 35 -5.65 -9.35 2.23
C ASN A 35 -5.69 -7.83 2.35
N VAL A 36 -4.74 -7.29 3.11
CA VAL A 36 -4.40 -5.88 3.05
C VAL A 36 -3.63 -5.65 1.76
N GLU A 37 -4.29 -4.99 0.82
CA GLU A 37 -3.73 -4.61 -0.48
C GLU A 37 -3.08 -3.22 -0.47
N ILE A 38 -2.35 -2.87 -1.53
CA ILE A 38 -1.70 -1.56 -1.70
C ILE A 38 -2.73 -0.43 -1.62
N GLU A 39 -3.91 -0.61 -2.20
CA GLU A 39 -4.98 0.37 -2.24
C GLU A 39 -5.49 0.70 -0.83
N HIS A 40 -5.57 -0.28 0.07
CA HIS A 40 -5.94 -0.04 1.45
C HIS A 40 -4.95 0.90 2.14
N TRP A 41 -3.65 0.70 1.88
CA TRP A 41 -2.60 1.50 2.49
C TRP A 41 -2.56 2.90 1.92
N LEU A 42 -2.68 3.04 0.59
CA LEU A 42 -2.75 4.34 -0.08
C LEU A 42 -3.94 5.17 0.41
N ILE A 43 -5.13 4.57 0.54
CA ILE A 43 -6.30 5.28 1.08
C ILE A 43 -5.98 5.86 2.46
N LYS A 44 -5.33 5.09 3.34
CA LYS A 44 -4.96 5.56 4.68
C LYS A 44 -3.83 6.58 4.69
N LEU A 45 -2.91 6.53 3.73
CA LEU A 45 -1.89 7.57 3.58
C LEU A 45 -2.51 8.88 3.07
N LEU A 46 -3.54 8.82 2.22
CA LEU A 46 -4.27 9.98 1.72
C LEU A 46 -5.15 10.68 2.79
N GLU A 47 -5.48 10.00 3.89
CA GLU A 47 -6.17 10.60 5.04
C GLU A 47 -5.27 11.57 5.83
N ASP A 48 -3.95 11.46 5.70
CA ASP A 48 -3.00 12.39 6.30
C ASP A 48 -2.63 13.51 5.31
N ASP A 49 -3.19 14.69 5.54
CA ASP A 49 -2.95 15.92 4.76
C ASP A 49 -1.48 16.36 4.73
N GLN A 50 -0.66 15.88 5.67
CA GLN A 50 0.77 16.16 5.77
C GLN A 50 1.63 15.02 5.20
N SER A 51 1.02 13.98 4.63
CA SER A 51 1.77 12.92 3.95
C SER A 51 2.47 13.46 2.71
N ASP A 52 3.61 12.85 2.38
CA ASP A 52 4.35 13.19 1.15
C ASP A 52 3.49 12.91 -0.08
N ILE A 53 2.63 11.88 -0.04
CA ILE A 53 1.73 11.55 -1.16
C ILE A 53 0.76 12.71 -1.41
N VAL A 54 0.11 13.24 -0.37
CA VAL A 54 -0.80 14.38 -0.53
C VAL A 54 -0.04 15.62 -0.99
N ALA A 55 1.17 15.86 -0.47
CA ALA A 55 2.02 16.94 -0.95
C ALA A 55 2.37 16.80 -2.44
N CYS A 56 2.74 15.60 -2.90
CA CYS A 56 3.00 15.29 -4.31
C CYS A 56 1.75 15.49 -5.18
N LEU A 57 0.60 14.95 -4.78
CA LEU A 57 -0.65 15.12 -5.53
C LEU A 57 -1.00 16.59 -5.71
N ARG A 58 -0.92 17.39 -4.63
CA ARG A 58 -1.16 18.84 -4.68
C ARG A 58 -0.16 19.55 -5.59
N HIS A 59 1.11 19.17 -5.56
CA HIS A 59 2.14 19.75 -6.42
C HIS A 59 1.84 19.52 -7.91
N PHE A 60 1.30 18.36 -8.27
CA PHE A 60 0.89 18.02 -9.63
C PHE A 60 -0.58 18.38 -9.95
N GLU A 61 -1.22 19.21 -9.11
CA GLU A 61 -2.60 19.66 -9.30
C GLU A 61 -3.63 18.50 -9.39
N LEU A 62 -3.31 17.37 -8.77
CA LEU A 62 -4.19 16.21 -8.67
C LEU A 62 -5.04 16.29 -7.40
N ASP A 63 -6.34 16.00 -7.54
CA ASP A 63 -7.29 15.95 -6.42
C ASP A 63 -7.12 14.64 -5.63
N PRO A 64 -6.67 14.68 -4.36
CA PRO A 64 -6.57 13.50 -3.50
C PRO A 64 -7.91 12.78 -3.29
N GLY A 65 -9.02 13.52 -3.29
CA GLY A 65 -10.36 12.95 -3.17
C GLY A 65 -10.73 12.06 -4.35
N ARG A 66 -10.40 12.50 -5.58
CA ARG A 66 -10.58 11.69 -6.79
C ARG A 66 -9.71 10.44 -6.77
N VAL A 67 -8.44 10.54 -6.37
CA VAL A 67 -7.55 9.37 -6.23
C VAL A 67 -8.12 8.37 -5.22
N SER A 68 -8.54 8.85 -4.05
CA SER A 68 -9.17 8.02 -3.01
C SER A 68 -10.44 7.33 -3.53
N ALA A 69 -11.26 8.01 -4.34
CA ALA A 69 -12.46 7.42 -4.93
C ALA A 69 -12.13 6.28 -5.91
N GLU A 70 -11.12 6.43 -6.78
CA GLU A 70 -10.70 5.35 -7.68
C GLU A 70 -10.12 4.15 -6.93
N LEU A 71 -9.31 4.39 -5.88
CA LEU A 71 -8.80 3.32 -5.02
C LEU A 71 -9.95 2.56 -4.33
N ASN A 72 -10.97 3.26 -3.83
CA ASN A 72 -12.14 2.61 -3.25
C ASN A 72 -12.89 1.75 -4.27
N ARG A 73 -13.07 2.23 -5.51
CA ARG A 73 -13.68 1.42 -6.58
C ARG A 73 -12.84 0.20 -6.93
N ALA A 74 -11.52 0.27 -6.80
CA ALA A 74 -10.65 -0.89 -6.95
C ALA A 74 -10.89 -1.92 -5.85
N LEU A 75 -10.97 -1.47 -4.60
CA LEU A 75 -11.29 -2.33 -3.46
C LEU A 75 -12.67 -2.97 -3.57
N ASP A 76 -13.68 -2.30 -4.14
CA ASP A 76 -15.03 -2.85 -4.33
C ASP A 76 -15.08 -4.10 -5.21
N ARG A 77 -14.04 -4.33 -6.03
CA ARG A 77 -13.94 -5.52 -6.90
C ARG A 77 -13.30 -6.73 -6.20
N LEU A 78 -12.74 -6.55 -5.01
CA LEU A 78 -12.06 -7.62 -4.29
C LEU A 78 -13.07 -8.58 -3.65
N LYS A 79 -12.66 -9.85 -3.55
CA LYS A 79 -13.47 -10.88 -2.88
C LYS A 79 -13.66 -10.53 -1.39
N THR A 80 -14.88 -10.71 -0.91
CA THR A 80 -15.28 -10.48 0.48
C THR A 80 -15.75 -11.79 1.14
N GLY A 81 -15.94 -11.75 2.46
CA GLY A 81 -16.40 -12.89 3.27
C GLY A 81 -15.30 -13.51 4.14
N ASN A 82 -14.16 -12.81 4.30
CA ASN A 82 -13.11 -13.24 5.20
C ASN A 82 -13.56 -13.15 6.67
N THR A 83 -13.46 -14.26 7.40
CA THR A 83 -13.77 -14.37 8.83
C THR A 83 -12.53 -14.43 9.72
N HIS A 84 -11.34 -14.33 9.13
CA HIS A 84 -10.05 -14.37 9.82
C HIS A 84 -9.36 -13.00 9.75
N PRO A 85 -8.37 -12.73 10.62
CA PRO A 85 -7.51 -11.56 10.46
C PRO A 85 -6.89 -11.52 9.05
N PRO A 86 -6.95 -10.40 8.32
CA PRO A 86 -6.41 -10.32 6.97
C PRO A 86 -4.87 -10.45 6.99
N ALA A 87 -4.33 -11.15 5.99
CA ALA A 87 -2.89 -11.19 5.75
C ALA A 87 -2.45 -9.95 4.95
N LEU A 88 -1.15 -9.68 4.88
CA LEU A 88 -0.65 -8.70 3.89
C LEU A 88 -0.50 -9.37 2.53
N SER A 89 -0.90 -8.69 1.46
CA SER A 89 -0.70 -9.23 0.12
C SER A 89 0.78 -9.30 -0.26
N PRO A 90 1.18 -10.25 -1.13
CA PRO A 90 2.56 -10.31 -1.63
C PRO A 90 3.02 -8.99 -2.25
N SER A 91 2.14 -8.33 -3.02
CA SER A 91 2.41 -7.05 -3.67
C SER A 91 2.68 -5.93 -2.66
N LEU A 92 1.92 -5.87 -1.56
CA LEU A 92 2.17 -4.91 -0.49
C LEU A 92 3.53 -5.13 0.19
N VAL A 93 3.92 -6.39 0.41
CA VAL A 93 5.22 -6.75 1.01
C VAL A 93 6.37 -6.40 0.06
N THR A 94 6.20 -6.65 -1.24
CA THR A 94 7.16 -6.23 -2.28
C THR A 94 7.29 -4.72 -2.31
N LEU A 95 6.18 -3.98 -2.34
CA LEU A 95 6.19 -2.52 -2.32
C LEU A 95 6.97 -1.95 -1.13
N GLY A 96 6.74 -2.49 0.07
CA GLY A 96 7.48 -2.05 1.25
C GLY A 96 8.97 -2.35 1.19
N ARG A 97 9.37 -3.47 0.58
CA ARG A 97 10.78 -3.81 0.34
C ARG A 97 11.44 -2.84 -0.64
N GLU A 98 10.78 -2.54 -1.75
CA GLU A 98 11.31 -1.60 -2.74
C GLU A 98 11.40 -0.18 -2.14
N ALA A 99 10.39 0.24 -1.38
CA ALA A 99 10.43 1.50 -0.63
C ALA A 99 11.57 1.55 0.40
N TRP A 100 11.93 0.42 1.00
CA TRP A 100 13.10 0.33 1.90
C TRP A 100 14.42 0.47 1.16
N LEU A 101 14.56 -0.19 0.02
CA LEU A 101 15.76 -0.09 -0.81
C LEU A 101 15.95 1.34 -1.30
N LEU A 102 14.88 2.00 -1.78
CA LEU A 102 14.92 3.41 -2.16
C LEU A 102 15.31 4.30 -0.98
N ALA A 103 14.63 4.17 0.16
CA ALA A 103 14.90 4.99 1.34
C ALA A 103 16.38 4.92 1.75
N THR A 104 16.96 3.72 1.76
CA THR A 104 18.32 3.53 2.27
C THR A 104 19.43 3.76 1.25
N LEU A 105 19.26 3.26 0.03
CA LEU A 105 20.32 3.28 -0.99
C LEU A 105 20.34 4.60 -1.75
N GLU A 106 19.18 5.14 -2.11
CA GLU A 106 19.09 6.36 -2.92
C GLU A 106 19.02 7.61 -2.05
N TYR A 107 18.23 7.57 -0.97
CA TYR A 107 17.97 8.75 -0.14
C TYR A 107 18.78 8.80 1.16
N GLY A 108 19.47 7.73 1.55
CA GLY A 108 20.28 7.68 2.77
C GLY A 108 19.47 7.80 4.07
N GLU A 109 18.17 7.51 4.02
CA GLU A 109 17.22 7.65 5.13
C GLU A 109 17.08 6.35 5.92
N GLU A 110 17.01 6.44 7.26
CA GLU A 110 16.85 5.26 8.12
C GLU A 110 15.40 4.76 8.21
N ARG A 111 14.45 5.54 7.68
CA ARG A 111 13.01 5.30 7.79
C ARG A 111 12.32 5.48 6.44
N ILE A 112 11.36 4.60 6.18
CA ILE A 112 10.48 4.69 5.02
C ILE A 112 9.43 5.77 5.31
N ARG A 113 9.33 6.74 4.41
CA ARG A 113 8.26 7.75 4.36
C ARG A 113 7.31 7.45 3.20
N SER A 114 6.17 8.13 3.18
CA SER A 114 5.13 7.93 2.17
C SER A 114 5.60 8.29 0.75
N GLY A 115 6.57 9.19 0.62
CA GLY A 115 7.21 9.51 -0.65
C GLY A 115 8.01 8.34 -1.21
N HIS A 116 8.74 7.61 -0.37
CA HIS A 116 9.47 6.40 -0.79
C HIS A 116 8.50 5.31 -1.27
N ILE A 117 7.35 5.18 -0.61
CA ILE A 117 6.28 4.25 -1.00
C ILE A 117 5.73 4.63 -2.37
N LEU A 118 5.44 5.92 -2.59
CA LEU A 118 4.93 6.40 -3.88
C LEU A 118 5.94 6.20 -5.01
N VAL A 119 7.21 6.54 -4.79
CA VAL A 119 8.26 6.34 -5.80
C VAL A 119 8.44 4.86 -6.11
N ALA A 120 8.46 3.98 -5.10
CA ALA A 120 8.52 2.53 -5.30
C ALA A 120 7.36 2.03 -6.17
N LEU A 121 6.14 2.49 -5.89
CA LEU A 121 4.95 2.10 -6.63
C LEU A 121 4.98 2.56 -8.08
N LEU A 122 5.47 3.78 -8.34
CA LEU A 122 5.56 4.34 -9.69
C LEU A 122 6.73 3.76 -10.50
N ALA A 123 7.78 3.28 -9.84
CA ALA A 123 8.94 2.68 -10.47
C ALA A 123 8.72 1.21 -10.88
N ASP A 124 7.78 0.52 -10.24
CA ASP A 124 7.45 -0.88 -10.52
C ASP A 124 6.09 -0.99 -11.22
N GLU A 125 6.12 -1.11 -12.55
CA GLU A 125 4.93 -1.23 -13.40
C GLU A 125 4.07 -2.48 -13.05
N THR A 126 4.66 -3.50 -12.41
CA THR A 126 3.95 -4.74 -12.05
C THR A 126 3.11 -4.61 -10.78
N LEU A 127 3.40 -3.60 -9.94
CA LEU A 127 2.62 -3.29 -8.73
C LEU A 127 1.35 -2.49 -9.05
N GLY A 128 1.32 -1.77 -10.17
CA GLY A 128 0.17 -0.99 -10.63
C GLY A 128 -0.87 -1.78 -11.44
N HIS A 129 -0.53 -2.96 -11.95
CA HIS A 129 -1.35 -3.81 -12.84
C HIS A 129 -1.54 -5.21 -12.28
N GLN A 130 -2.02 -5.34 -11.04
CA GLN A 130 -2.54 -6.63 -10.59
C GLN A 130 -3.95 -6.78 -11.15
N ASP A 131 -4.03 -7.29 -12.38
CA ASP A 131 -5.27 -7.82 -12.94
C ASP A 131 -5.94 -8.71 -11.89
N VAL A 132 -7.23 -8.47 -11.70
CA VAL A 132 -8.12 -9.34 -10.93
C VAL A 132 -8.13 -10.70 -11.62
N ALA A 133 -7.15 -11.54 -11.31
CA ALA A 133 -7.15 -12.94 -11.66
C ALA A 133 -8.27 -13.61 -10.85
N GLY A 134 -9.49 -13.52 -11.39
CA GLY A 134 -10.50 -14.54 -11.16
C GLY A 134 -9.89 -15.90 -11.50
N PRO A 135 -10.28 -16.98 -10.81
CA PRO A 135 -9.77 -18.30 -11.15
C PRO A 135 -10.06 -18.59 -12.62
N ASP A 136 -9.04 -19.06 -13.32
CA ASP A 136 -9.12 -19.50 -14.71
C ASP A 136 -10.28 -20.52 -14.85
N PRO A 137 -11.27 -20.33 -15.73
CA PRO A 137 -12.39 -21.27 -15.83
C PRO A 137 -12.06 -22.61 -16.47
N LEU A 138 -10.78 -22.95 -16.72
CA LEU A 138 -10.41 -24.15 -17.47
C LEU A 138 -9.16 -24.86 -16.93
N LEU A 139 -9.20 -25.29 -15.66
CA LEU A 139 -8.58 -26.54 -15.17
C LEU A 139 -9.42 -27.15 -14.05
#